data_AF-A0A291QW89-F1
#
_entry.id   AF-A0A291QW89-F1
#
_cell.length_a   1.000
_cell.length_b   1.000
_cell.length_c   1.000
_cell.angle_alpha   90.00
_cell.angle_beta   90.00
_cell.angle_gamma   90.00
#
_symmetry.space_group_name_H-M   'P 1'
#
loop_
_entity.id
_entity.type
_entity.pdbx_description
1 polymer ?
#
loop_
_entity_poly.entity_id
_entity_poly.type
_entity_poly.pdbx_seq_one_letter_code
_entity_poly.pdbx_strand_id
1 'polypeptide(L)'
;MEGKRNSAFAKPSGKESFKNNNLIQQVVGSDPLVSVAPDIDWKIELKFTVVTPTLLEVAGNVKGKAFPAYESFIQDEAGMKVFLHTYSAPDRLQLGKELLNPSYDYRRSLSFRFELDAKGNFTGKMWLGGEEGAWNETTISAWNKLNFDKKPAPDLERGEGEGEN
;
A
#
# COMPACT_ATOMS: atom_id res chain seq x y z
N MET A 1 -25.71 28.14 -5.87
CA MET A 1 -24.70 27.96 -6.93
C MET A 1 -23.96 26.68 -6.64
N GLU A 2 -24.33 25.59 -7.30
CA GLU A 2 -23.63 24.32 -7.21
C GLU A 2 -22.37 24.40 -8.08
N GLY A 3 -21.20 24.29 -7.45
CA GLY A 3 -19.94 24.18 -8.16
C GLY A 3 -19.96 22.92 -9.01
N LYS A 4 -19.94 23.07 -10.34
CA LYS A 4 -19.70 21.98 -11.28
C LYS A 4 -18.45 21.23 -10.81
N ARG A 5 -18.61 19.99 -10.33
CA ARG A 5 -17.48 19.10 -10.06
C ARG A 5 -16.74 18.93 -11.39
N ASN A 6 -15.53 19.48 -11.44
CA ASN A 6 -14.66 19.44 -12.60
C ASN A 6 -14.40 17.97 -12.95
N SER A 7 -14.97 17.49 -14.04
CA SER A 7 -14.91 16.09 -14.50
C SER A 7 -13.57 15.73 -15.16
N ALA A 8 -12.49 16.44 -14.81
CA ALA A 8 -11.19 16.34 -15.45
C ALA A 8 -10.18 15.43 -14.71
N PHE A 9 -10.62 14.67 -13.70
CA PHE A 9 -9.77 13.66 -13.09
C PHE A 9 -9.81 12.38 -13.93
N ALA A 10 -8.67 11.99 -14.51
CA ALA A 10 -8.52 10.67 -15.10
C ALA A 10 -8.77 9.62 -14.01
N LYS A 11 -9.60 8.61 -14.32
CA LYS A 11 -9.69 7.44 -13.46
C LYS A 11 -8.40 6.65 -13.66
N PRO A 12 -7.63 6.36 -12.60
CA PRO A 12 -6.51 5.45 -12.75
C PRO A 12 -7.03 4.10 -13.29
N SER A 13 -6.26 3.54 -14.23
CA SER A 13 -6.49 2.24 -14.84
C SER A 13 -5.71 1.17 -14.06
N GLY A 14 -5.96 -0.11 -14.32
CA GLY A 14 -5.29 -1.14 -13.53
C GLY A 14 -5.55 -2.56 -13.97
N LYS A 15 -4.76 -3.48 -13.40
CA LYS A 15 -4.98 -4.91 -13.51
C LYS A 15 -5.42 -5.44 -12.16
N GLU A 16 -6.52 -6.17 -12.13
CA GLU A 16 -6.95 -6.96 -10.99
C GLU A 16 -7.14 -8.41 -11.41
N SER A 17 -6.58 -9.34 -10.65
CA SER A 17 -6.84 -10.77 -10.83
C SER A 17 -6.66 -11.52 -9.53
N PHE A 18 -7.62 -12.38 -9.20
CA PHE A 18 -7.48 -13.37 -8.15
C PHE A 18 -7.65 -14.76 -8.75
N LYS A 19 -6.58 -15.57 -8.74
CA LYS A 19 -6.59 -16.94 -9.29
C LYS A 19 -5.67 -17.85 -8.51
N ASN A 20 -6.14 -19.05 -8.17
CA ASN A 20 -5.36 -20.07 -7.44
C ASN A 20 -4.72 -19.50 -6.16
N ASN A 21 -5.49 -18.73 -5.39
CA ASN A 21 -5.03 -18.02 -4.18
C ASN A 21 -3.90 -17.00 -4.41
N ASN A 22 -3.70 -16.53 -5.64
CA ASN A 22 -2.80 -15.42 -5.95
C ASN A 22 -3.62 -14.19 -6.31
N LEU A 23 -3.36 -13.08 -5.62
CA LEU A 23 -3.90 -11.76 -5.95
C LEU A 23 -2.83 -10.96 -6.68
N ILE A 24 -3.23 -10.33 -7.77
CA ILE A 24 -2.47 -9.26 -8.41
C ILE A 24 -3.40 -8.07 -8.50
N GLN A 25 -2.97 -6.95 -7.93
CA GLN A 25 -3.61 -5.65 -8.10
C GLN A 25 -2.57 -4.63 -8.55
N GLN A 26 -2.90 -3.86 -9.56
CA GLN A 26 -2.06 -2.79 -10.10
C GLN A 26 -2.91 -1.57 -10.40
N VAL A 27 -2.41 -0.39 -10.05
CA VAL A 27 -3.03 0.91 -10.29
C VAL A 27 -2.02 1.76 -11.07
N VAL A 28 -2.40 2.22 -12.25
CA VAL A 28 -1.58 3.00 -13.19
C VAL A 28 -2.37 4.18 -13.74
N GLY A 29 -1.76 5.36 -13.86
CA GLY A 29 -2.40 6.47 -14.55
C GLY A 29 -1.52 7.71 -14.70
N SER A 30 -1.85 8.55 -15.67
CA SER A 30 -1.17 9.83 -15.95
C SER A 30 -2.11 11.01 -15.72
N ASP A 31 -1.53 12.20 -15.56
CA ASP A 31 -2.29 13.45 -15.54
C ASP A 31 -2.84 13.73 -16.96
N PRO A 32 -4.17 13.73 -17.16
CA PRO A 32 -4.76 13.95 -18.48
C PRO A 32 -4.64 15.40 -18.97
N LEU A 33 -4.27 16.34 -18.11
CA LEU A 33 -4.12 17.77 -18.44
C LEU A 33 -2.72 18.14 -18.90
N VAL A 34 -1.75 17.24 -18.74
CA VAL A 34 -0.35 17.47 -19.08
C VAL A 34 0.06 16.53 -20.21
N SER A 35 0.40 17.12 -21.36
CA SER A 35 0.99 16.37 -22.47
C SER A 35 2.28 15.70 -21.99
N VAL A 36 2.42 14.40 -22.24
CA VAL A 36 3.53 13.53 -21.79
C VAL A 36 3.76 13.47 -20.28
N ALA A 37 2.71 13.60 -19.45
CA ALA A 37 2.82 13.32 -18.03
C ALA A 37 3.27 11.88 -17.76
N PRO A 38 4.25 11.65 -16.87
CA PRO A 38 4.63 10.31 -16.48
C PRO A 38 3.51 9.61 -15.71
N ASP A 39 3.39 8.31 -15.91
CA ASP A 39 2.42 7.50 -15.18
C ASP A 39 2.86 7.25 -13.74
N ILE A 40 1.91 7.33 -12.81
CA ILE A 40 1.99 6.66 -11.50
C ILE A 40 1.81 5.16 -11.71
N ASP A 41 2.45 4.34 -10.88
CA ASP A 41 2.27 2.89 -10.95
C ASP A 41 2.56 2.27 -9.58
N TRP A 42 1.55 1.56 -9.04
CA TRP A 42 1.65 0.73 -7.85
C TRP A 42 1.12 -0.65 -8.15
N LYS A 43 1.87 -1.68 -7.75
CA LYS A 43 1.49 -3.07 -7.93
C LYS A 43 1.74 -3.87 -6.65
N ILE A 44 0.75 -4.64 -6.24
CA ILE A 44 0.83 -5.63 -5.17
C ILE A 44 0.55 -7.03 -5.72
N GLU A 45 1.39 -7.98 -5.33
CA GLU A 45 1.28 -9.39 -5.70
C GLU A 45 1.30 -10.19 -4.40
N LEU A 46 0.20 -10.87 -4.07
CA LEU A 46 0.04 -11.65 -2.85
C LEU A 46 -0.28 -13.10 -3.17
N LYS A 47 0.16 -14.00 -2.29
CA LYS A 47 -0.25 -15.39 -2.21
C LYS A 47 -0.89 -15.65 -0.86
N PHE A 48 -2.06 -16.28 -0.90
CA PHE A 48 -2.83 -16.69 0.25
C PHE A 48 -2.64 -18.20 0.46
N THR A 49 -2.20 -18.60 1.65
CA THR A 49 -1.97 -20.01 1.98
C THR A 49 -2.68 -20.33 3.29
N VAL A 50 -3.66 -21.23 3.24
CA VAL A 50 -4.27 -21.80 4.45
C VAL A 50 -3.27 -22.78 5.04
N VAL A 51 -2.60 -22.39 6.13
CA VAL A 51 -1.58 -23.22 6.81
C VAL A 51 -2.28 -24.28 7.66
N THR A 52 -3.33 -23.86 8.37
CA THR A 52 -4.27 -24.73 9.10
C THR A 52 -5.68 -24.13 8.98
N PRO A 53 -6.74 -24.84 9.37
CA PRO A 53 -8.10 -24.28 9.34
C PRO A 53 -8.27 -22.96 10.12
N THR A 54 -7.39 -22.67 11.08
CA THR A 54 -7.43 -21.45 11.92
C THR A 54 -6.26 -20.50 11.64
N LEU A 55 -5.49 -20.71 10.56
CA LEU A 55 -4.31 -19.90 10.28
C LEU A 55 -4.14 -19.65 8.78
N LEU A 56 -4.27 -18.38 8.39
CA LEU A 56 -4.04 -17.89 7.03
C LEU A 56 -2.70 -17.19 6.95
N GLU A 57 -1.85 -17.59 6.00
CA GLU A 57 -0.64 -16.87 5.63
C GLU A 57 -0.88 -16.03 4.38
N VAL A 58 -0.47 -14.77 4.42
CA VAL A 58 -0.52 -13.82 3.30
C VAL A 58 0.90 -13.29 3.09
N ALA A 59 1.52 -13.67 1.98
CA ALA A 59 2.89 -13.28 1.66
C ALA A 59 2.99 -12.77 0.23
N GLY A 60 3.92 -11.86 -0.03
CA GLY A 60 4.01 -11.24 -1.33
C GLY A 60 4.91 -10.03 -1.39
N ASN A 61 4.67 -9.18 -2.39
CA ASN A 61 5.49 -7.99 -2.62
C ASN A 61 4.63 -6.80 -3.06
N VAL A 62 5.01 -5.62 -2.61
CA VAL A 62 4.57 -4.33 -3.17
C VAL A 62 5.73 -3.73 -3.95
N LYS A 63 5.43 -3.17 -5.12
CA LYS A 63 6.35 -2.41 -5.95
C LYS A 63 5.65 -1.21 -6.58
N GLY A 64 6.38 -0.15 -6.85
CA GLY A 64 5.83 1.04 -7.49
C GLY A 64 6.90 2.08 -7.74
N LYS A 65 6.48 3.21 -8.34
CA LYS A 65 7.34 4.38 -8.63
C LYS A 65 7.44 5.38 -7.47
N ALA A 66 7.30 4.89 -6.23
CA ALA A 66 7.35 5.73 -5.03
C ALA A 66 6.40 6.96 -5.04
N PHE A 67 5.40 7.01 -5.91
CA PHE A 67 4.42 8.08 -5.99
C PHE A 67 3.14 7.58 -6.69
N PRO A 68 1.94 7.99 -6.22
CA PRO A 68 1.66 8.82 -5.05
C PRO A 68 1.93 8.05 -3.74
N ALA A 69 1.54 8.63 -2.60
CA ALA A 69 1.39 7.85 -1.38
C ALA A 69 0.48 6.63 -1.64
N TYR A 70 0.80 5.52 -1.00
CA TYR A 70 0.14 4.24 -1.22
C TYR A 70 -0.32 3.64 0.10
N GLU A 71 -1.51 3.08 0.09
CA GLU A 71 -2.03 2.26 1.18
C GLU A 71 -2.73 1.03 0.62
N SER A 72 -2.59 -0.08 1.33
CA SER A 72 -3.36 -1.28 1.07
C SER A 72 -3.73 -1.98 2.37
N PHE A 73 -4.93 -2.56 2.37
CA PHE A 73 -5.46 -3.33 3.47
C PHE A 73 -6.28 -4.50 2.92
N ILE A 74 -6.43 -5.54 3.74
CA ILE A 74 -7.42 -6.58 3.54
C ILE A 74 -8.50 -6.45 4.61
N GLN A 75 -9.69 -6.95 4.29
CA GLN A 75 -10.83 -6.95 5.20
C GLN A 75 -11.47 -8.33 5.19
N ASP A 76 -11.83 -8.85 6.36
CA ASP A 76 -12.67 -10.04 6.45
C ASP A 76 -14.17 -9.73 6.28
N GLU A 77 -15.02 -10.75 6.31
CA GLU A 77 -16.47 -10.59 6.19
C GLU A 77 -17.09 -9.93 7.43
N ALA A 78 -16.48 -10.08 8.61
CA ALA A 78 -16.89 -9.41 9.84
C ALA A 78 -16.57 -7.90 9.87
N GLY A 79 -15.77 -7.40 8.92
CA GLY A 79 -15.42 -5.99 8.78
C GLY A 79 -14.09 -5.58 9.42
N MET A 80 -13.32 -6.53 9.96
CA MET A 80 -12.00 -6.26 10.51
C MET A 80 -11.01 -6.00 9.37
N LYS A 81 -10.42 -4.80 9.37
CA LYS A 81 -9.41 -4.38 8.39
C LYS A 81 -8.01 -4.55 8.95
N VAL A 82 -7.07 -4.96 8.11
CA VAL A 82 -5.64 -5.01 8.44
C VAL A 82 -4.85 -4.32 7.35
N PHE A 83 -3.99 -3.36 7.71
CA PHE A 83 -3.01 -2.81 6.77
C PHE A 83 -2.06 -3.90 6.30
N LEU A 84 -1.88 -4.02 4.98
CA LEU A 84 -0.81 -4.80 4.39
C LEU A 84 0.44 -3.94 4.21
N HIS A 85 0.24 -2.70 3.74
CA HIS A 85 1.34 -1.80 3.49
C HIS A 85 0.87 -0.34 3.44
N THR A 86 1.74 0.57 3.87
CA THR A 86 1.60 2.01 3.63
C THR A 86 2.95 2.61 3.28
N TYR A 87 2.94 3.53 2.32
CA TYR A 87 4.09 4.25 1.81
C TYR A 87 3.76 5.73 1.68
N SER A 88 4.58 6.58 2.31
CA SER A 88 4.51 8.04 2.15
C SER A 88 5.37 8.44 0.95
N ALA A 89 4.80 9.27 0.06
CA ALA A 89 5.53 9.83 -1.07
C ALA A 89 6.81 10.57 -0.62
N PRO A 90 7.84 10.62 -1.46
CA PRO A 90 9.02 11.45 -1.19
C PRO A 90 8.69 12.93 -1.35
N ASP A 91 9.63 13.77 -0.93
CA ASP A 91 9.51 15.22 -1.01
C ASP A 91 9.25 15.69 -2.44
N ARG A 92 8.54 16.82 -2.56
CA ARG A 92 8.14 17.41 -3.85
C ARG A 92 9.30 17.55 -4.85
N LEU A 93 10.50 17.91 -4.38
CA LEU A 93 11.69 18.10 -5.20
C LEU A 93 12.20 16.80 -5.84
N GLN A 94 11.84 15.63 -5.29
CA GLN A 94 12.26 14.33 -5.78
C GLN A 94 11.26 13.72 -6.78
N LEU A 95 10.00 14.17 -6.77
CA LEU A 95 8.92 13.60 -7.59
C LEU A 95 9.23 13.52 -9.08
N GLY A 96 9.89 14.54 -9.65
CA GLY A 96 10.27 14.52 -11.06
C GLY A 96 11.24 13.39 -11.40
N LYS A 97 12.18 13.09 -10.49
CA LYS A 97 13.13 11.97 -10.68
C LYS A 97 12.43 10.62 -10.55
N GLU A 98 11.57 10.45 -9.54
CA GLU A 98 10.83 9.21 -9.31
C GLU A 98 9.89 8.88 -10.49
N LEU A 99 9.14 9.86 -10.98
CA LEU A 99 8.14 9.62 -12.02
C LEU A 99 8.74 9.38 -13.41
N LEU A 100 9.86 10.04 -13.72
CA LEU A 100 10.60 9.84 -14.97
C LEU A 100 11.44 8.55 -14.98
N ASN A 101 11.64 7.92 -13.82
CA ASN A 101 12.29 6.61 -13.75
C ASN A 101 11.41 5.56 -14.45
N PRO A 102 11.93 4.85 -15.48
CA PRO A 102 11.16 3.81 -16.15
C PRO A 102 11.03 2.52 -15.31
N SER A 103 11.76 2.41 -14.19
CA SER A 103 11.77 1.24 -13.32
C SER A 103 11.09 1.52 -11.98
N TYR A 104 10.63 0.46 -11.31
CA TYR A 104 10.24 0.56 -9.89
C TYR A 104 11.49 0.70 -9.02
N ASP A 105 11.61 1.84 -8.35
CA ASP A 105 12.56 2.14 -7.28
C ASP A 105 12.07 1.63 -5.92
N TYR A 106 10.75 1.53 -5.73
CA TYR A 106 10.18 0.95 -4.53
C TYR A 106 9.93 -0.55 -4.64
N ARG A 107 10.41 -1.30 -3.63
CA ARG A 107 10.04 -2.70 -3.41
C ARG A 107 10.01 -3.05 -1.91
N ARG A 108 8.96 -3.73 -1.48
CA ARG A 108 8.89 -4.35 -0.15
C ARG A 108 8.25 -5.73 -0.21
N SER A 109 8.88 -6.68 0.48
CA SER A 109 8.29 -7.98 0.77
C SER A 109 7.35 -7.86 1.96
N LEU A 110 6.26 -8.61 1.91
CA LEU A 110 5.23 -8.71 2.93
C LEU A 110 5.11 -10.17 3.35
N SER A 111 4.95 -10.42 4.65
CA SER A 111 4.71 -11.76 5.18
C SER A 111 3.93 -11.66 6.49
N PHE A 112 2.69 -12.14 6.46
CA PHE A 112 1.76 -12.07 7.58
C PHE A 112 1.12 -13.44 7.81
N ARG A 113 0.83 -13.75 9.07
CA ARG A 113 -0.12 -14.80 9.44
C ARG A 113 -1.25 -14.20 10.24
N PHE A 114 -2.47 -14.64 9.96
CA PHE A 114 -3.68 -14.22 10.64
C PHE A 114 -4.33 -15.44 11.28
N GLU A 115 -4.65 -15.33 12.56
CA GLU A 115 -5.49 -16.30 13.22
C GLU A 115 -6.94 -16.10 12.79
N LEU A 116 -7.59 -17.20 12.45
CA LEU A 116 -8.98 -17.24 12.00
C LEU A 116 -9.88 -17.93 13.02
N ASP A 117 -11.10 -17.42 13.18
CA ASP A 117 -12.17 -18.10 13.89
C ASP A 117 -12.78 -19.24 13.05
N ALA A 118 -13.73 -19.98 13.64
CA ALA A 118 -14.41 -21.08 12.95
C ALA A 118 -15.24 -20.66 11.72
N LYS A 119 -15.49 -19.36 11.53
CA LYS A 119 -16.18 -18.78 10.37
C LYS A 119 -15.19 -18.21 9.33
N GLY A 120 -13.89 -18.26 9.60
CA GLY A 120 -12.85 -17.70 8.74
C GLY A 120 -12.59 -16.20 8.92
N ASN A 121 -13.11 -15.58 9.99
CA ASN A 121 -12.86 -14.16 10.29
C ASN A 121 -11.60 -13.99 11.12
N PHE A 122 -10.97 -12.81 11.04
CA PHE A 122 -9.82 -12.48 11.86
C PHE A 122 -10.20 -12.40 13.34
N THR A 123 -9.43 -13.06 14.20
CA THR A 123 -9.62 -12.99 15.67
C THR A 123 -9.04 -11.72 16.28
N GLY A 124 -8.24 -10.97 15.51
CA GLY A 124 -7.41 -9.86 16.00
C GLY A 124 -5.96 -10.24 16.26
N LYS A 125 -5.64 -11.54 16.29
CA LYS A 125 -4.28 -12.05 16.49
C LYS A 125 -3.56 -12.25 15.15
N MET A 126 -2.29 -11.84 15.08
CA MET A 126 -1.48 -11.99 13.87
C MET A 126 0.00 -12.21 14.18
N TRP A 127 0.76 -12.62 13.18
CA TRP A 127 2.22 -12.71 13.24
C TRP A 127 2.86 -12.02 12.05
N LEU A 128 3.93 -11.30 12.31
CA LEU A 128 4.78 -10.67 11.30
C LEU A 128 5.94 -11.62 10.97
N GLY A 129 6.14 -11.90 9.69
CA GLY A 129 7.31 -12.64 9.23
C GLY A 129 8.58 -11.80 9.46
N GLY A 130 9.54 -12.36 10.20
CA GLY A 130 10.84 -11.77 10.48
C GLY A 130 11.97 -12.41 9.67
N GLU A 131 13.19 -12.03 10.00
CA GLU A 131 14.40 -12.64 9.43
C GLU A 131 14.46 -14.14 9.76
N GLU A 132 15.11 -14.91 8.88
CA GLU A 132 15.35 -16.35 9.05
C GLU A 132 14.09 -17.21 9.27
N GLY A 133 12.91 -16.71 8.89
CA GLY A 133 11.64 -17.44 9.01
C GLY A 133 11.00 -17.38 10.40
N ALA A 134 11.50 -16.52 11.29
CA ALA A 134 10.88 -16.26 12.59
C ALA A 134 9.49 -15.59 12.42
N TRP A 135 8.57 -15.87 13.34
CA TRP A 135 7.24 -15.26 13.37
C TRP A 135 7.06 -14.49 14.68
N ASN A 136 6.87 -13.18 14.58
CA ASN A 136 6.68 -12.30 15.74
C ASN A 136 5.20 -12.06 15.96
N GLU A 137 4.67 -12.55 17.09
CA GLU A 137 3.27 -12.37 17.47
C GLU A 137 2.96 -10.90 17.77
N THR A 138 1.80 -10.43 17.29
CA THR A 138 1.25 -9.11 17.59
C THR A 138 -0.28 -9.15 17.44
N THR A 139 -0.92 -7.99 17.54
CA THR A 139 -2.35 -7.83 17.26
C THR A 139 -2.56 -6.96 16.03
N ILE A 140 -3.66 -7.20 15.32
CA ILE A 140 -4.13 -6.38 14.19
C ILE A 140 -4.27 -4.91 14.64
N SER A 141 -4.79 -4.66 15.84
CA SER A 141 -4.94 -3.30 16.37
C SER A 141 -3.59 -2.59 16.56
N ALA A 142 -2.61 -3.26 17.17
CA ALA A 142 -1.27 -2.69 17.35
C ALA A 142 -0.57 -2.43 16.01
N TRP A 143 -0.67 -3.37 15.06
CA TRP A 143 -0.12 -3.23 13.72
C TRP A 143 -0.78 -2.08 12.94
N ASN A 144 -2.11 -1.98 13.00
CA ASN A 144 -2.84 -0.91 12.35
C ASN A 144 -2.49 0.46 12.94
N LYS A 145 -2.37 0.55 14.27
CA LYS A 145 -1.93 1.78 14.94
C LYS A 145 -0.54 2.21 14.47
N LEU A 146 0.40 1.28 14.36
CA LEU A 146 1.75 1.56 13.86
C LEU A 146 1.72 2.13 12.43
N ASN A 147 0.88 1.58 11.55
CA ASN A 147 0.75 2.08 10.18
C ASN A 147 0.02 3.42 10.09
N PHE A 148 -0.96 3.64 10.97
CA PHE A 148 -1.71 4.89 11.05
C PHE A 148 -0.87 6.04 11.60
N ASP A 149 -0.01 5.77 12.59
CA ASP A 149 0.85 6.77 13.23
C ASP A 149 2.10 7.13 12.41
N LYS A 150 2.29 6.53 11.22
CA LYS A 150 3.39 6.89 10.33
C LYS A 150 3.29 8.35 9.93
N LYS A 151 4.44 9.02 9.89
CA LYS A 151 4.50 10.42 9.46
C LYS A 151 4.06 10.53 8.00
N PRO A 152 3.25 11.56 7.66
CA PRO A 152 2.95 11.86 6.27
C PRO A 152 4.22 12.26 5.52
N ALA A 153 4.14 12.30 4.19
CA ALA A 153 5.19 12.85 3.34
C ALA A 153 5.52 14.28 3.81
N PRO A 154 6.80 14.67 3.92
CA PRO A 154 7.15 16.04 4.19
C PRO A 154 6.78 16.90 2.96
N ASP A 155 6.24 18.10 3.20
CA ASP A 155 5.97 19.04 2.10
C ASP A 155 7.28 19.67 1.58
N LEU A 156 8.24 19.92 2.48
CA LEU A 156 9.60 20.46 2.27
C LEU A 156 10.53 20.01 3.42
N GLU A 157 11.85 19.97 3.19
CA GLU A 157 12.80 19.80 4.30
C GLU A 157 12.64 20.94 5.32
N ARG A 158 12.79 20.61 6.61
CA ARG A 158 12.79 21.58 7.72
C ARG A 158 13.97 22.54 7.52
N GLY A 159 13.75 23.66 6.83
CA GLY A 159 14.77 24.67 6.55
C GLY A 159 14.52 25.55 5.33
N GLU A 160 13.68 25.13 4.37
CA GLU A 160 13.42 25.92 3.15
C GLU A 160 12.13 26.76 3.25
N GLY A 161 11.94 27.45 4.37
CA GLY A 161 10.81 28.35 4.61
C GLY A 161 11.13 29.59 5.46
N GLU A 162 12.34 29.69 6.01
CA GLU A 162 12.80 30.88 6.74
C GLU A 162 14.02 31.45 6.03
N GLY A 163 13.81 31.91 4.79
CA GLY A 163 14.66 32.91 4.17
C GLY A 163 14.00 34.27 4.35
N GLU A 164 14.43 35.01 5.37
CA GLU A 164 14.20 36.44 5.49
C GLU A 164 14.86 37.18 4.30
N ASN A 165 14.04 37.85 3.49
CA ASN A 165 14.18 39.22 2.92
C ASN A 165 13.49 39.35 1.56
#